data_AF-A0A847Y9J0-F1
#
_entry.id   AF-A0A847Y9J0-F1
#
_cell.length_a   1.000
_cell.length_b   1.000
_cell.length_c   1.000
_cell.angle_alpha   90.00
_cell.angle_beta   90.00
_cell.angle_gamma   90.00
#
_symmetry.space_group_name_H-M   'P 1'
#
loop_
_entity.id
_entity.type
_entity.pdbx_description
1 polymer ?
#
loop_
_entity_poly.entity_id
_entity_poly.type
_entity_poly.pdbx_seq_one_letter_code
_entity_poly.pdbx_strand_id
1 'polypeptide(L)' 'MRFPLSLTRSLSAYLLRQRLAGRRRFPLVLMLEPLFACNLHCTGCGRIR' A
#
# COMPACT_ATOMS: atom_id res chain seq x y z
N MET A 1 -3.03 4.59 -12.38
CA MET A 1 -2.47 4.20 -11.06
C MET A 1 -2.43 2.67 -10.97
N ARG A 2 -1.27 2.05 -11.23
CA ARG A 2 -1.08 0.61 -10.99
C ARG A 2 -0.49 0.44 -9.60
N PHE A 3 -1.35 0.21 -8.60
CA PHE A 3 -0.87 -0.28 -7.31
C PHE A 3 -0.27 -1.67 -7.49
N PRO A 4 0.86 -2.00 -6.84
CA PRO A 4 1.48 -3.30 -6.98
C PRO A 4 0.48 -4.40 -6.60
N LEU A 5 0.28 -5.37 -7.49
CA LEU A 5 -0.72 -6.44 -7.34
C LEU A 5 -0.52 -7.26 -6.05
N SER A 6 0.74 -7.42 -5.62
CA SER A 6 1.10 -8.04 -4.34
C SER A 6 0.48 -7.29 -3.15
N LEU A 7 0.55 -5.96 -3.18
CA LEU A 7 0.09 -5.10 -2.10
C LEU A 7 -1.45 -5.09 -2.05
N THR A 8 -2.11 -5.02 -3.22
CA THR A 8 -3.57 -5.18 -3.33
C THR A 8 -4.05 -6.54 -2.81
N ARG A 9 -3.32 -7.61 -3.12
CA ARG A 9 -3.65 -8.97 -2.64
C ARG A 9 -3.53 -9.08 -1.12
N SER A 10 -2.46 -8.55 -0.53
CA SER A 10 -2.26 -8.57 0.92
C SER A 10 -3.31 -7.72 1.65
N LEU A 11 -3.63 -6.54 1.13
CA LEU A 11 -4.66 -5.66 1.69
C LEU A 11 -6.05 -6.31 1.64
N SER A 12 -6.43 -6.87 0.49
CA SER A 12 -7.72 -7.53 0.33
C SER A 12 -7.85 -8.77 1.22
N ALA A 13 -6.79 -9.58 1.33
CA ALA A 13 -6.76 -10.72 2.25
C ALA A 13 -6.92 -10.29 3.72
N TYR A 14 -6.24 -9.23 4.15
CA TYR A 14 -6.36 -8.70 5.51
C TYR A 14 -7.78 -8.20 5.79
N LEU A 15 -8.35 -7.41 4.88
CA LEU A 15 -9.72 -6.91 4.99
C LEU A 15 -10.75 -8.04 5.10
N LEU A 16 -10.63 -9.06 4.26
CA LEU A 16 -11.51 -10.24 4.29
C LEU A 16 -11.37 -10.99 5.62
N ARG A 17 -10.15 -11.18 6.11
CA ARG A 17 -9.89 -11.87 7.38
C ARG A 17 -10.48 -11.12 8.58
N GLN A 18 -10.33 -9.81 8.64
CA GLN A 18 -10.90 -8.97 9.70
C GLN A 18 -12.44 -8.95 9.65
N ARG A 19 -13.03 -8.93 8.45
CA ARG A 19 -14.50 -9.04 8.27
C ARG A 19 -15.03 -10.39 8.73
N LEU A 20 -14.39 -11.49 8.33
CA LEU A 20 -14.78 -12.84 8.73
C LEU A 20 -14.61 -13.07 10.24
N ALA A 21 -13.62 -12.44 10.87
CA ALA A 21 -13.42 -12.47 12.31
C ALA A 21 -14.41 -11.59 13.11
N GLY A 22 -15.40 -10.96 12.46
CA GLY A 22 -16.41 -10.13 13.12
C GLY A 22 -15.85 -8.85 13.76
N ARG A 23 -14.61 -8.46 13.44
CA ARG A 23 -13.97 -7.28 14.02
C ARG A 23 -14.56 -6.03 13.38
N ARG A 24 -15.45 -5.34 14.10
CA ARG A 24 -16.09 -4.10 13.64
C ARG A 24 -15.13 -2.91 13.51
N ARG A 25 -14.00 -2.94 14.23
CA ARG A 25 -12.96 -1.91 14.22
C ARG A 25 -11.60 -2.61 14.14
N PHE A 26 -10.82 -2.28 13.12
CA PHE A 26 -9.46 -2.76 12.94
C PHE A 26 -8.59 -1.63 12.39
N PRO A 27 -7.32 -1.53 12.80
CA PRO A 27 -6.43 -0.49 12.29
C PRO A 27 -6.12 -0.74 10.82
N LEU A 28 -6.37 0.26 9.98
CA LEU A 28 -5.98 0.27 8.57
C LEU A 28 -5.08 1.49 8.36
N VAL A 29 -3.79 1.28 8.17
CA VAL A 29 -2.83 2.35 7.85
C VAL A 29 -2.65 2.36 6.34
N LEU A 30 -3.15 3.41 5.69
CA LEU A 30 -2.97 3.62 4.26
C LEU A 30 -1.90 4.70 4.06
N MET A 31 -0.68 4.27 3.72
CA MET A 31 0.36 5.16 3.21
C MET A 31 0.06 5.45 1.73
N LEU A 32 -0.65 6.55 1.48
CA LEU A 32 -0.81 7.10 0.14
C LEU A 32 0.44 7.93 -0.16
N GLU A 33 1.28 7.45 -1.07
CA GLU A 33 2.26 8.31 -1.72
C GLU A 33 1.78 8.60 -3.16
N PRO A 34 0.78 9.48 -3.34
CA PRO A 34 0.11 9.71 -4.62
C PRO A 34 0.98 10.49 -5.60
N LEU A 35 2.03 11.17 -5.12
CA LEU A 35 2.95 11.92 -5.95
C LEU A 35 4.16 11.03 -6.26
N PHE A 36 4.08 10.28 -7.37
CA PHE A 36 5.24 9.55 -7.91
C PHE A 36 6.22 10.48 -8.65
N ALA A 37 6.01 11.80 -8.61
CA ALA A 37 6.94 12.76 -9.17
C ALA A 37 8.09 13.00 -8.18
N CYS A 38 9.28 12.56 -8.56
CA CYS A 38 10.52 12.89 -7.89
C CYS A 38 11.50 13.37 -8.96
N ASN A 39 12.19 14.48 -8.70
CA ASN A 39 13.20 15.09 -9.58
C ASN A 39 14.62 14.98 -9.00
N LEU A 40 14.79 14.27 -7.88
CA LEU A 40 16.04 14.12 -7.16
C LEU A 40 16.59 12.69 -7.32
N HIS A 41 17.87 12.57 -7.69
CA HIS A 41 18.55 11.28 -7.84
C HIS A 41 19.24 10.87 -6.53
N CYS A 42 18.44 10.67 -5.48
CA CYS A 42 18.97 10.27 -4.17
C CYS A 42 19.58 8.87 -4.22
N THR A 43 20.77 8.70 -3.63
CA THR A 43 21.43 7.39 -3.49
C THR A 43 20.54 6.43 -2.70
N GLY A 44 20.08 5.36 -3.36
CA GLY A 44 19.19 4.35 -2.77
C GLY A 44 17.70 4.50 -3.10
N CYS A 45 17.30 5.56 -3.81
CA CYS A 45 15.91 5.72 -4.25
C CYS A 45 15.62 4.93 -5.53
N GLY A 46 14.66 4.00 -5.49
CA GLY A 46 14.28 3.16 -6.64
C GLY A 46 13.34 3.82 -7.67
N ARG A 47 13.05 5.12 -7.55
CA ARG A 47 12.12 5.84 -8.45
C ARG A 47 12.74 6.30 -9.78
N ILE A 48 14.02 6.71 -9.76
CA ILE A 48 14.75 7.23 -10.93
C ILE A 48 16.06 6.45 -11.00
N ARG A 49 16.05 5.29 -11.65
CA ARG A 49 17.27 4.56 -12.01
C ARG A 49 17.38 4.53 -13.52
#